data_AF-A0A9X9A165-F1
#
_entry.id   AF-A0A9X9A165-F1
#
_cell.length_a   1.000
_cell.length_b   1.000
_cell.length_c   1.000
_cell.angle_alpha   90.00
_cell.angle_beta   90.00
_cell.angle_gamma   90.00
#
_symmetry.space_group_name_H-M   'P 1'
#
loop_
_entity.id
_entity.type
_entity.pdbx_description
1 polymer ?
#
loop_
_entity_poly.entity_id
_entity_poly.type
_entity_poly.pdbx_seq_one_letter_code
_entity_poly.pdbx_strand_id
1 'polypeptide(L)'
;VLAAPIYETIVFQVFLFWLLSWIPYIKNHDYLIILIASIIFGLNHPYGITYIVGTTIIGLLYNYAYWVYKKKNEKYQVTMYAFGVVF
;
A
#
# COMPACT_ATOMS: atom_id res chain seq x y z
N VAL A 1 17.37 11.52 -8.46
CA VAL A 1 17.71 11.34 -7.03
C VAL A 1 16.93 10.14 -6.51
N LEU A 2 17.59 9.12 -5.97
CA LEU A 2 16.94 7.87 -5.51
C LEU A 2 16.08 8.04 -4.24
N ALA A 3 16.27 9.13 -3.50
CA ALA A 3 15.54 9.40 -2.26
C ALA A 3 14.04 9.67 -2.46
N ALA A 4 13.65 10.30 -3.59
CA ALA A 4 12.25 10.66 -3.83
C ALA A 4 11.35 9.41 -3.97
N PRO A 5 11.68 8.40 -4.82
CA PRO A 5 10.89 7.17 -4.90
C PRO A 5 10.80 6.39 -3.57
N ILE A 6 11.87 6.40 -2.77
CA ILE A 6 11.89 5.74 -1.45
C ILE A 6 10.95 6.46 -0.48
N TYR A 7 11.04 7.79 -0.42
CA TYR A 7 10.15 8.61 0.39
C TYR A 7 8.69 8.40 0.01
N GLU A 8 8.37 8.45 -1.28
CA GLU A 8 7.02 8.17 -1.78
C GLU A 8 6.52 6.79 -1.34
N THR A 9 7.36 5.76 -1.46
CA THR A 9 7.03 4.39 -1.05
C THR A 9 6.68 4.31 0.44
N ILE A 10 7.48 4.94 1.30
CA ILE A 10 7.25 4.94 2.75
C ILE A 10 5.94 5.63 3.09
N VAL A 11 5.65 6.77 2.46
CA VAL A 11 4.46 7.56 2.77
C VAL A 11 3.19 6.91 2.21
N PHE A 12 3.16 6.61 0.92
CA PHE A 12 1.92 6.28 0.22
C PHE A 12 1.59 4.79 0.23
N GLN A 13 2.58 3.90 0.30
CA GLN A 13 2.39 2.47 0.30
C GLN A 13 2.51 1.90 1.71
N VAL A 14 3.49 2.31 2.51
CA VAL A 14 3.66 1.76 3.86
C VAL A 14 2.77 2.47 4.89
N PHE A 15 2.96 3.78 5.07
CA PHE A 15 2.30 4.54 6.12
C PHE A 15 0.79 4.67 5.89
N LEU A 16 0.35 5.07 4.70
CA LEU A 16 -1.09 5.18 4.41
C LEU A 16 -1.81 3.84 4.50
N PHE A 17 -1.22 2.77 3.99
CA PHE A 17 -1.82 1.43 4.06
C PHE A 17 -1.94 0.97 5.52
N TRP A 18 -0.89 1.20 6.33
CA TRP A 18 -0.94 0.96 7.77
C TRP A 18 -2.03 1.78 8.44
N LEU A 19 -2.07 3.11 8.24
CA LEU A 19 -3.04 4.00 8.86
C LEU A 19 -4.49 3.61 8.52
N LEU A 20 -4.78 3.35 7.24
CA LEU A 20 -6.12 2.95 6.79
C LEU A 20 -6.54 1.56 7.33
N SER A 21 -5.57 0.68 7.61
CA SER A 21 -5.83 -0.64 8.22
C SER A 21 -6.29 -0.55 9.69
N TRP A 22 -6.21 0.62 10.35
CA TRP A 22 -6.68 0.80 11.72
C TRP A 22 -8.16 1.20 11.79
N ILE A 23 -8.73 1.66 10.67
CA ILE A 23 -10.12 2.14 10.64
C ILE A 23 -11.06 0.93 10.60
N PRO A 24 -11.97 0.76 11.59
CA PRO A 24 -12.80 -0.45 11.70
C PRO A 24 -13.63 -0.78 10.45
N TYR A 25 -14.10 0.24 9.74
CA TYR A 25 -14.92 0.09 8.54
C TYR A 25 -14.12 -0.15 7.25
N ILE A 26 -12.79 0.01 7.29
CA ILE A 26 -11.92 -0.08 6.11
C ILE A 26 -10.95 -1.25 6.23
N LYS A 27 -10.55 -1.63 7.45
CA LYS A 27 -9.49 -2.61 7.74
C LYS A 27 -9.64 -3.98 7.07
N ASN A 28 -10.87 -4.39 6.75
CA ASN A 28 -11.15 -5.67 6.10
C ASN A 28 -11.33 -5.56 4.57
N HIS A 29 -11.12 -4.37 4.00
CA HIS A 29 -11.35 -4.05 2.60
C HIS A 29 -10.05 -3.62 1.94
N ASP A 30 -9.13 -4.55 1.71
CA ASP A 30 -7.82 -4.29 1.11
C ASP A 30 -7.89 -3.48 -0.19
N TYR A 31 -8.83 -3.81 -1.09
CA TYR A 31 -9.02 -3.07 -2.34
C TYR A 31 -9.48 -1.63 -2.12
N LEU A 32 -10.23 -1.36 -1.05
CA LEU A 32 -10.63 0.00 -0.68
C LEU A 32 -9.43 0.78 -0.13
N ILE A 33 -8.57 0.14 0.67
CA ILE A 33 -7.30 0.73 1.13
C ILE A 33 -6.42 1.10 -0.07
N ILE A 34 -6.24 0.16 -1.01
CA ILE A 34 -5.48 0.38 -2.25
C ILE A 34 -6.05 1.56 -3.03
N LEU A 35 -7.37 1.62 -3.21
CA LEU A 35 -8.04 2.69 -3.95
C LEU A 35 -7.79 4.06 -3.30
N ILE A 36 -8.03 4.18 -1.99
CA ILE A 36 -7.86 5.44 -1.25
C ILE A 36 -6.38 5.89 -1.29
N ALA A 37 -5.44 4.99 -0.99
CA ALA A 37 -4.02 5.31 -1.01
C ALA A 37 -3.54 5.76 -2.41
N SER A 38 -4.09 5.18 -3.47
CA SER A 38 -3.75 5.53 -4.85
C SER A 38 -4.32 6.88 -5.27
N ILE A 39 -5.54 7.22 -4.84
CA ILE A 39 -6.12 8.55 -5.05
C ILE A 39 -5.29 9.61 -4.32
N ILE A 40 -4.90 9.36 -3.07
CA ILE A 40 -4.05 10.28 -2.30
C ILE A 40 -2.68 10.45 -2.98
N PHE A 41 -2.08 9.37 -3.49
CA PHE A 41 -0.84 9.42 -4.25
C PHE A 41 -0.98 10.32 -5.48
N GLY A 42 -2.04 10.14 -6.30
CA GLY A 42 -2.27 10.97 -7.48
C GLY A 42 -2.56 12.44 -7.15
N LEU A 43 -3.33 12.71 -6.08
CA LEU A 43 -3.60 14.08 -5.63
C LEU A 43 -2.35 14.80 -5.12
N ASN A 44 -1.33 14.07 -4.65
CA ASN A 44 -0.03 14.63 -4.27
C ASN A 44 0.85 15.01 -5.48
N HIS A 45 0.35 14.84 -6.71
CA HIS A 45 1.05 15.15 -7.96
C HIS A 45 0.29 16.26 -8.75
N PRO A 46 0.22 17.51 -8.25
CA PRO A 46 -0.70 18.53 -8.75
C PRO A 46 -0.16 19.29 -9.98
N TYR A 47 0.12 18.57 -11.07
CA TYR A 47 0.53 19.20 -12.35
C TYR A 47 -0.65 19.39 -13.31
N GLY A 48 -1.76 18.64 -13.13
CA GLY A 48 -2.99 18.75 -13.93
C GLY A 48 -3.87 17.52 -13.82
N ILE A 49 -5.15 17.61 -14.22
CA ILE A 49 -6.11 16.51 -14.02
C ILE A 49 -5.70 15.21 -14.72
N THR A 50 -5.19 15.28 -15.96
CA THR A 50 -4.71 14.10 -16.69
C THR A 50 -3.51 13.46 -15.98
N TYR A 51 -2.62 14.26 -15.41
CA TYR A 51 -1.47 13.77 -14.67
C TYR A 51 -1.88 13.14 -13.33
N ILE A 52 -2.85 13.75 -12.62
CA ILE A 52 -3.43 13.19 -11.39
C ILE A 52 -4.08 11.84 -11.67
N VAL A 53 -4.85 11.72 -12.76
CA VAL A 53 -5.47 10.44 -13.15
C VAL A 53 -4.39 9.41 -13.51
N GLY A 54 -3.40 9.78 -14.32
CA GLY A 54 -2.30 8.89 -14.70
C GLY A 54 -1.49 8.41 -13.49
N THR A 55 -1.14 9.31 -12.57
CA THR A 55 -0.42 8.99 -11.33
C THR A 55 -1.28 8.19 -10.36
N THR A 56 -2.60 8.40 -10.31
CA THR A 56 -3.53 7.53 -9.55
C THR A 56 -3.50 6.10 -10.08
N ILE A 57 -3.51 5.90 -11.41
CA ILE A 57 -3.41 4.56 -12.03
C ILE A 57 -2.07 3.91 -11.69
N ILE A 58 -0.96 4.65 -11.75
CA ILE A 58 0.34 4.15 -11.32
C ILE A 58 0.33 3.81 -9.82
N GLY A 59 -0.31 4.64 -9.00
CA GLY A 59 -0.52 4.40 -7.58
C GLY A 59 -1.28 3.10 -7.30
N LEU A 60 -2.29 2.76 -8.11
CA LEU A 60 -3.01 1.48 -8.01
C LEU A 60 -2.07 0.31 -8.21
N LEU A 61 -1.20 0.37 -9.23
CA LEU A 61 -0.20 -0.67 -9.49
C LEU A 61 0.77 -0.83 -8.30
N TYR A 62 1.29 0.28 -7.76
CA TYR A 62 2.24 0.25 -6.66
C TYR A 62 1.61 -0.24 -5.34
N ASN A 63 0.42 0.26 -5.00
CA ASN A 63 -0.28 -0.17 -3.79
C ASN A 63 -0.73 -1.63 -3.88
N TYR A 64 -1.16 -2.09 -5.05
CA TYR A 64 -1.48 -3.50 -5.28
C TYR A 64 -0.24 -4.39 -5.13
N ALA A 65 0.89 -4.01 -5.74
CA ALA A 65 2.15 -4.74 -5.61
C ALA A 65 2.61 -4.81 -4.13
N TYR A 66 2.51 -3.70 -3.40
CA TYR A 66 2.80 -3.66 -1.97
C TYR A 66 1.89 -4.59 -1.16
N TRP A 67 0.57 -4.59 -1.42
CA TRP A 67 -0.36 -5.50 -0.73
C TRP A 67 -0.04 -6.98 -1.01
N VAL A 68 0.25 -7.35 -2.26
CA VAL A 68 0.67 -8.72 -2.60
C VAL A 68 1.94 -9.10 -1.85
N TYR A 69 2.93 -8.20 -1.80
CA TYR A 69 4.14 -8.40 -1.03
C TYR A 69 3.85 -8.58 0.47
N LYS A 70 3.05 -7.70 1.06
CA LYS A 70 2.65 -7.76 2.48
C LYS A 70 1.97 -9.09 2.81
N LYS A 71 0.96 -9.48 2.03
CA LYS A 71 0.20 -10.74 2.22
C LYS A 71 1.08 -11.98 2.10
N LYS A 72 2.04 -11.97 1.15
CA LYS A 72 3.03 -13.03 1.01
C LYS A 72 3.88 -13.15 2.28
N ASN A 73 4.38 -12.03 2.80
CA ASN A 73 5.21 -12.02 4.01
C ASN A 73 4.44 -12.36 5.28
N GLU A 74 3.19 -11.91 5.44
CA GLU A 74 2.32 -12.34 6.55
C GLU A 74 2.12 -13.85 6.55
N LYS A 75 1.85 -14.45 5.37
CA LYS A 75 1.74 -15.90 5.23
C LYS A 75 3.03 -16.63 5.65
N TYR A 76 4.20 -16.13 5.24
CA TYR A 76 5.48 -16.71 5.66
C TYR A 76 5.73 -16.54 7.16
N GLN A 77 5.43 -15.38 7.74
CA GLN A 77 5.53 -15.18 9.19
C GLN A 77 4.64 -16.16 9.94
N VAL A 78 3.36 -16.28 9.57
CA VAL A 78 2.42 -17.24 10.19
C VAL A 78 2.93 -18.69 10.05
N THR A 79 3.49 -19.05 8.89
CA THR A 79 4.04 -20.41 8.66
C THR A 79 5.27 -20.67 9.53
N MET A 80 6.18 -19.71 9.67
CA MET A 80 7.36 -19.83 10.54
C MET A 80 6.97 -19.91 12.02
N TYR A 81 6.02 -19.11 12.47
CA TYR A 81 5.49 -19.20 13.85
C TYR A 81 4.80 -20.54 14.10
N ALA A 82 4.01 -21.05 13.15
CA ALA A 82 3.38 -22.37 13.27
C ALA A 82 4.42 -23.50 13.34
N PHE A 83 5.50 -23.43 12.53
CA PHE A 83 6.59 -24.38 12.61
C PHE A 83 7.30 -24.32 13.97
N GLY A 84 7.59 -23.13 14.50
CA GLY A 84 8.22 -22.95 15.81
C GLY A 84 7.37 -23.33 17.02
N VAL A 85 6.06 -23.57 16.85
CA VAL A 85 5.16 -24.06 17.91
C VAL A 85 5.07 -25.60 17.94
N VAL A 86 5.43 -26.27 16.84
CA VAL A 86 5.33 -27.73 16.68
C VAL A 86 6.62 -28.47 17.10
N PHE A 87 7.71 -27.76 17.36
CA PHE A 87 8.97 -28.29 17.90
C PHE A 87 9.26 -27.70 19.29
#